data_AF-A0A392WAF5-F1
#
_entry.id   AF-A0A392WAF5-F1
#
_cell.length_a   1.000
_cell.length_b   1.000
_cell.length_c   1.000
_cell.angle_alpha   90.00
_cell.angle_beta   90.00
_cell.angle_gamma   90.00
#
_symmetry.space_group_name_H-M   'P 1'
#
loop_
_entity.id
_entity.type
_entity.pdbx_description
1 polymer ?
#
loop_
_entity_poly.entity_id
_entity_poly.type
_entity_poly.pdbx_seq_one_letter_code
_entity_poly.pdbx_strand_id
1 'polypeptide(L)' 'MLHSLDIPEWKWNSISMDFITGLPKTRKRKDFIWVIVDRLMKSAHFLAVK' A
#
# COMPACT_ATOMS: atom_id res chain seq x y z
N MET A 1 -10.51 20.34 11.06
CA MET A 1 -10.10 20.91 9.75
C MET A 1 -9.11 19.93 9.14
N LEU A 2 -9.26 19.54 7.88
CA LEU A 2 -8.28 18.66 7.20
C LEU A 2 -7.22 19.55 6.53
N HIS A 3 -5.95 19.25 6.76
CA HIS A 3 -4.83 19.96 6.14
C HIS A 3 -4.26 19.14 4.98
N SER A 4 -3.91 19.83 3.89
CA SER A 4 -3.20 19.22 2.76
C SER A 4 -1.80 18.79 3.19
N LEU A 5 -1.33 17.66 2.64
CA LEU A 5 0.02 17.17 2.87
C LEU A 5 1.01 17.76 1.85
N ASP A 6 2.20 18.15 2.31
CA ASP A 6 3.27 18.69 1.47
C ASP A 6 3.77 17.67 0.46
N ILE A 7 3.92 18.09 -0.80
CA ILE A 7 4.34 17.23 -1.91
C ILE A 7 5.73 16.65 -1.61
N PRO A 8 5.95 15.33 -1.73
CA PRO A 8 7.25 14.73 -1.45
C PRO A 8 8.24 15.11 -2.55
N GLU A 9 9.49 15.37 -2.18
CA GLU A 9 10.54 15.73 -3.14
C GLU A 9 11.12 14.53 -3.90
N TRP A 10 11.03 13.32 -3.33
CA TRP A 10 11.66 12.13 -3.88
C TRP A 10 10.82 10.87 -3.75
N LYS A 11 11.13 9.87 -4.58
CA LYS A 11 10.53 8.53 -4.48
C LYS A 11 10.74 7.99 -3.07
N TRP A 12 9.70 7.38 -2.52
CA TRP A 12 9.63 6.76 -1.20
C TRP A 12 9.68 7.70 0.01
N ASN A 13 9.74 9.03 -0.19
CA ASN A 13 9.69 9.99 0.93
C ASN A 13 8.31 10.05 1.61
N SER A 14 7.24 9.70 0.90
CA SER A 14 5.89 9.63 1.45
C SER A 14 5.18 8.41 0.88
N ILE A 15 5.00 7.42 1.76
CA ILE A 15 4.29 6.19 1.46
C ILE A 15 3.05 6.08 2.35
N SER A 16 1.97 5.58 1.78
CA SER A 16 0.84 5.07 2.56
C SER A 16 0.83 3.54 2.50
N MET A 17 0.52 2.91 3.62
CA MET A 17 0.42 1.46 3.74
C MET A 17 -0.98 1.07 4.17
N ASP A 18 -1.51 0.00 3.59
CA ASP A 18 -2.80 -0.57 3.97
C ASP A 18 -2.83 -2.09 3.74
N PHE A 19 -3.82 -2.76 4.31
CA PHE A 19 -4.02 -4.20 4.17
C PHE A 19 -5.43 -4.50 3.67
N ILE A 20 -5.51 -5.26 2.57
CA ILE A 20 -6.76 -5.85 2.12
C ILE A 20 -6.85 -7.25 2.72
N THR A 21 -7.73 -7.41 3.72
CA THR A 21 -7.92 -8.66 4.47
C THR A 21 -9.26 -9.32 4.13
N GLY A 22 -9.50 -10.52 4.65
CA GLY A 22 -10.76 -11.25 4.40
C GLY A 22 -10.85 -11.89 3.01
N LEU A 23 -9.72 -12.04 2.31
CA LEU A 23 -9.69 -12.67 1.00
C LEU A 23 -9.77 -14.20 1.11
N PRO A 24 -10.35 -14.88 0.11
CA PRO A 24 -10.25 -16.33 0.02
C PRO A 24 -8.79 -16.78 0.00
N LYS A 25 -8.47 -17.82 0.77
CA LYS A 25 -7.11 -18.38 0.84
C LYS A 25 -6.68 -18.91 -0.52
N THR A 26 -5.54 -18.44 -1.01
CA THR A 26 -4.87 -19.06 -2.17
C THR A 26 -4.35 -20.45 -1.83
N ARG A 27 -3.98 -21.25 -2.83
CA ARG A 27 -3.33 -22.56 -2.63
C ARG A 27 -2.05 -22.48 -1.77
N LYS A 28 -1.36 -21.34 -1.79
CA LYS A 28 -0.17 -21.06 -0.97
C LYS A 28 -0.49 -20.46 0.40
N ARG A 29 -1.74 -20.53 0.85
CA ARG A 29 -2.23 -20.04 2.14
C ARG A 29 -1.98 -18.55 2.37
N LYS A 30 -2.13 -17.75 1.32
CA LYS A 30 -2.13 -16.27 1.40
C LYS A 30 -3.59 -15.81 1.45
N ASP A 31 -3.94 -14.96 2.40
CA ASP A 31 -5.32 -14.46 2.63
C ASP A 31 -5.42 -12.94 2.83
N PHE A 32 -4.31 -12.22 2.69
CA PHE A 32 -4.34 -10.76 2.61
C PHE A 32 -3.27 -10.19 1.66
N ILE A 33 -3.51 -8.97 1.23
CA ILE A 33 -2.61 -8.20 0.37
C ILE A 33 -2.11 -7.00 1.16
N TRP A 34 -0.79 -6.82 1.24
CA TRP A 34 -0.18 -5.59 1.72
C TRP A 34 -0.03 -4.62 0.55
N VAL A 35 -0.66 -3.46 0.67
CA VAL A 35 -0.64 -2.39 -0.32
C VAL A 35 0.31 -1.30 0.16
N ILE A 36 1.27 -0.95 -0.69
CA ILE A 36 2.19 0.16 -0.45
C ILE A 36 2.05 1.14 -1.61
N VAL A 37 1.67 2.38 -1.33
CA VAL A 37 1.47 3.40 -2.36
C VAL A 37 2.51 4.49 -2.19
N ASP A 38 3.26 4.76 -3.26
CA ASP A 38 4.13 5.92 -3.34
C ASP A 38 3.32 7.13 -3.79
N ARG A 39 3.27 8.16 -2.94
CA ARG A 39 2.40 9.32 -3.16
C ARG A 39 2.88 10.22 -4.30
N LEU A 40 4.18 10.23 -4.59
CA LEU A 40 4.80 11.08 -5.60
C LEU A 40 4.66 10.44 -6.99
N MET A 41 5.07 9.19 -7.12
CA MET A 41 5.05 8.41 -8.36
C MET A 41 3.65 7.93 -8.74
N LYS A 42 2.68 7.98 -7.82
CA LYS A 42 1.32 7.43 -8.00
C LYS A 42 1.33 5.94 -8.35
N SER A 43 2.37 5.22 -7.92
CA SER A 43 2.48 3.77 -8.10
C SER A 43 2.08 3.02 -6.84
N ALA A 44 1.50 1.84 -7.01
CA ALA A 44 1.14 0.94 -5.92
C ALA A 44 1.85 -0.41 -6.07
N HIS A 45 2.36 -0.92 -4.96
CA HIS A 45 2.97 -2.24 -4.85
C HIS A 45 2.05 -3.14 -4.04
N PHE A 46 1.69 -4.28 -4.62
CA PHE A 46 0.82 -5.28 -4.00
C PHE A 46 1.63 -6.52 -3.66
N LEU A 47 1.68 -6.85 -2.36
CA LEU A 47 2.39 -8.02 -1.87
C LEU A 47 1.38 -9.02 -1.30
N ALA A 48 1.39 -10.25 -1.81
CA ALA A 48 0.58 -11.33 -1.26
C ALA A 48 1.25 -11.90 0.01
N VAL A 49 0.58 -11.76 1.15
CA VAL A 49 1.13 -12.14 2.47
C VAL A 49 0.28 -13.26 3.11
N LYS A 50 0.90 -14.02 4.02
CA LYS A 50 0.29 -15.13 4.75
C LYS A 50 -0.14 -14.61 6.11
#